data_AF-A0A1E7FV53-F1
#
_entry.id   AF-A0A1E7FV53-F1
#
_cell.length_a   1.000
_cell.length_b   1.000
_cell.length_c   1.000
_cell.angle_alpha   90.00
_cell.angle_beta   90.00
_cell.angle_gamma   90.00
#
_symmetry.space_group_name_H-M   'P 1'
#
loop_
_entity.id
_entity.type
_entity.pdbx_description
1 polymer ?
#
loop_
_entity_poly.entity_id
_entity_poly.type
_entity_poly.pdbx_seq_one_letter_code
_entity_poly.pdbx_strand_id
1 'polypeptide(L)'
;MSSASTCVGEGDLFGRHRWIKLTGLTNKNELNGEYAEIIRKLDNSGRFAVRVDGSDGLLSLKKTNLETIPDEETTKVCRMASAGEEYFTGGFRQTVRWPLAILRSYPNTVICPISVQLGFPLWITKVKPRTTLNANSDYYNHWVTWMMIGLQSGLAPAEWQSHVGPVVVWRDQDSNGNGGAAANLAVSMDDMCLLNDFLDSLLDQYSDGDVSPDVDITPAAWETAKKRILPNMPNYIGINI
;
A
#
# COMPACT_ATOMS: atom_id res chain seq x y z
N MET A 1 12.90 24.83 1.33
CA MET A 1 13.40 23.75 2.21
C MET A 1 12.35 22.65 2.21
N SER A 2 12.55 21.60 1.40
CA SER A 2 11.61 20.48 1.29
C SER A 2 11.88 19.52 2.45
N SER A 3 10.91 19.37 3.33
CA SER A 3 10.94 18.36 4.40
C SER A 3 10.94 16.99 3.74
N ALA A 4 12.03 16.24 3.82
CA ALA A 4 12.02 14.81 3.54
C ALA A 4 10.86 14.22 4.35
N SER A 5 9.87 13.65 3.68
CA SER A 5 8.73 12.99 4.31
C SER A 5 9.24 11.70 4.92
N THR A 6 9.92 11.79 6.06
CA THR A 6 10.21 10.63 6.90
C THR A 6 8.88 9.92 7.13
N CYS A 7 8.84 8.65 6.76
CA CYS A 7 7.80 7.70 7.14
C CYS A 7 7.34 8.05 8.55
N VAL A 8 6.04 8.26 8.78
CA VAL A 8 5.48 8.57 10.11
C VAL A 8 6.21 7.71 11.15
N GLY A 9 6.98 8.39 12.02
CA GLY A 9 8.22 7.90 12.62
C GLY A 9 8.31 6.40 12.83
N GLU A 10 9.29 5.75 12.21
CA GLU A 10 9.53 4.31 12.39
C GLU A 10 9.64 3.91 13.88
N GLY A 11 10.04 4.84 14.75
CA GLY A 11 10.14 4.63 16.20
C GLY A 11 8.86 4.78 17.03
N ASP A 12 7.75 5.32 16.49
CA ASP A 12 6.48 5.38 17.24
C ASP A 12 5.66 4.11 17.01
N LEU A 13 5.81 3.16 17.94
CA LEU A 13 5.12 1.87 17.95
C LEU A 13 3.59 2.00 18.03
N PHE A 14 3.07 3.13 18.53
CA PHE A 14 1.64 3.43 18.61
C PHE A 14 1.28 4.64 17.75
N GLY A 15 2.09 4.89 16.73
CA GLY A 15 1.88 5.95 15.78
C GLY A 15 0.60 5.77 14.97
N ARG A 16 0.22 6.85 14.29
CA ARG A 16 -0.91 6.84 13.37
C ARG A 16 -0.73 5.75 12.30
N HIS A 17 -1.81 5.05 11.98
CA HIS A 17 -1.87 3.98 10.98
C HIS A 17 -1.02 2.75 11.29
N ARG A 18 -0.55 2.62 12.53
CA ARG A 18 0.04 1.36 13.01
C ARG A 18 -1.06 0.35 13.30
N TRP A 19 -0.80 -0.88 12.91
CA TRP A 19 -1.60 -2.02 13.28
C TRP A 19 -1.14 -2.57 14.63
N ILE A 20 -2.10 -2.96 15.46
CA ILE A 20 -1.92 -3.54 16.79
C ILE A 20 -2.83 -4.76 16.96
N LYS A 21 -2.56 -5.60 17.96
CA LYS A 21 -3.49 -6.61 18.47
C LYS A 21 -4.19 -6.07 19.71
N LEU A 22 -5.47 -6.35 19.86
CA LEU A 22 -6.26 -5.96 21.02
C LEU A 22 -6.08 -6.96 22.16
N THR A 23 -5.91 -6.45 23.39
CA THR A 23 -5.70 -7.31 24.56
C THR A 23 -6.31 -6.72 25.85
N GLY A 24 -6.57 -7.57 26.83
CA GLY A 24 -7.04 -7.17 28.16
C GLY A 24 -8.36 -6.41 28.20
N LEU A 25 -9.21 -6.53 27.18
CA LEU A 25 -10.54 -5.92 27.16
C LEU A 25 -11.50 -6.73 28.03
N THR A 26 -12.06 -6.10 29.07
CA THR A 26 -13.00 -6.74 30.00
C THR A 26 -14.45 -6.67 29.52
N ASN A 27 -14.85 -5.54 28.93
CA ASN A 27 -16.23 -5.31 28.48
C ASN A 27 -16.49 -5.76 27.03
N LYS A 28 -15.43 -6.12 26.30
CA LYS A 28 -15.46 -6.59 24.91
C LYS A 28 -14.44 -7.71 24.74
N ASN A 29 -14.59 -8.77 25.53
CA ASN A 29 -13.60 -9.84 25.61
C ASN A 29 -13.48 -10.62 24.29
N GLU A 30 -14.53 -10.61 23.48
CA GLU A 30 -14.59 -11.18 22.15
C GLU A 30 -13.66 -10.51 21.14
N LEU A 31 -13.21 -9.27 21.42
CA LEU A 31 -12.27 -8.55 20.56
C LEU A 31 -10.80 -8.80 20.94
N ASN A 32 -10.51 -9.52 22.03
CA ASN A 32 -9.13 -9.82 22.38
C ASN A 32 -8.52 -10.79 21.35
N GLY A 33 -7.32 -10.47 20.86
CA GLY A 33 -6.65 -11.18 19.78
C GLY A 33 -6.91 -10.60 18.38
N GLU A 34 -7.96 -9.78 18.23
CA GLU A 34 -8.29 -9.14 16.96
C GLU A 34 -7.29 -8.04 16.58
N TYR A 35 -7.08 -7.85 15.27
CA TYR A 35 -6.26 -6.80 14.74
C TYR A 35 -7.02 -5.47 14.66
N ALA A 36 -6.34 -4.37 14.97
CA ALA A 36 -6.90 -3.03 14.79
C ALA A 36 -5.86 -2.01 14.31
N GLU A 37 -6.32 -1.02 13.54
CA GLU A 37 -5.52 0.10 13.05
C GLU A 37 -5.69 1.32 13.97
N ILE A 38 -4.58 1.92 14.41
CA ILE A 38 -4.61 3.19 15.15
C ILE A 38 -4.95 4.33 14.19
N ILE A 39 -6.10 4.97 14.36
CA ILE A 39 -6.54 6.09 13.50
C ILE A 39 -5.98 7.42 14.00
N ARG A 40 -6.04 7.64 15.32
CA ARG A 40 -5.49 8.84 15.99
C ARG A 40 -5.37 8.64 17.50
N LYS A 41 -4.46 9.40 18.12
CA LYS A 41 -4.46 9.61 19.58
C LYS A 41 -5.58 10.60 19.93
N LEU A 42 -6.36 10.33 20.98
CA LEU A 42 -7.59 11.09 21.24
C LEU A 42 -7.39 12.37 22.05
N ASP A 43 -6.28 12.54 22.78
CA ASP A 43 -5.92 13.71 23.61
C ASP A 43 -4.76 13.32 24.57
N ASN A 44 -4.59 14.11 25.64
CA ASN A 44 -3.70 13.86 26.77
C ASN A 44 -4.17 12.74 27.72
N SER A 45 -5.37 12.16 27.53
CA SER A 45 -5.85 11.04 28.36
C SER A 45 -5.06 9.74 28.12
N GLY A 46 -4.22 9.71 27.08
CA GLY A 46 -3.46 8.51 26.70
C GLY A 46 -4.32 7.43 26.02
N ARG A 47 -5.51 7.80 25.53
CA ARG A 47 -6.39 6.92 24.76
C ARG A 47 -6.16 7.06 23.25
N PHE A 48 -6.45 5.98 22.53
CA PHE A 48 -6.31 5.85 21.09
C PHE A 48 -7.69 5.55 20.48
N ALA A 49 -8.01 6.22 19.39
CA ALA A 49 -9.07 5.80 18.50
C ALA A 49 -8.51 4.72 17.56
N VAL A 50 -9.03 3.50 17.68
CA VAL A 50 -8.64 2.36 16.86
C VAL A 50 -9.83 1.86 16.05
N ARG A 51 -9.57 1.30 14.87
CA ARG A 51 -10.56 0.63 14.03
C ARG A 51 -10.21 -0.85 13.94
N VAL A 52 -11.10 -1.72 14.39
CA VAL A 52 -10.91 -3.18 14.30
C VAL A 52 -11.06 -3.60 12.84
N ASP A 53 -10.24 -4.54 12.38
CA ASP A 53 -10.36 -5.08 11.03
C ASP A 53 -11.79 -5.58 10.74
N GLY A 54 -12.27 -5.37 9.52
CA GLY A 54 -13.64 -5.69 9.11
C GLY A 54 -14.74 -4.76 9.68
N SER A 55 -14.51 -4.07 10.80
CA SER A 55 -15.50 -3.20 11.45
C SER A 55 -15.54 -1.78 10.87
N ASP A 56 -16.71 -1.13 10.93
CA ASP A 56 -16.89 0.26 10.48
C ASP A 56 -16.78 1.28 11.62
N GLY A 57 -16.72 0.83 12.87
CA GLY A 57 -16.70 1.67 14.07
C GLY A 57 -15.30 1.97 14.61
N LEU A 58 -15.20 3.09 15.34
CA LEU A 58 -14.00 3.40 16.14
C LEU A 58 -14.20 3.03 17.60
N LEU A 59 -13.16 2.45 18.20
CA LEU A 59 -13.07 2.19 19.63
C LEU A 59 -12.08 3.15 20.28
N SER A 60 -12.42 3.66 21.46
CA SER A 60 -11.51 4.45 22.29
C SER A 60 -10.86 3.55 23.34
N LEU A 61 -9.59 3.20 23.17
CA LEU A 61 -8.89 2.23 24.02
C LEU A 61 -7.69 2.87 24.74
N LYS A 62 -7.35 2.33 25.93
CA LYS A 62 -6.13 2.71 26.65
C LYS A 62 -4.93 2.02 26.02
N LYS A 63 -3.73 2.59 26.16
CA LYS A 63 -2.47 1.96 25.72
C LYS A 63 -2.29 0.53 26.25
N THR A 64 -2.72 0.27 27.49
CA THR A 64 -2.63 -1.07 28.13
C THR A 64 -3.47 -2.14 27.44
N ASN A 65 -4.37 -1.76 26.51
CA ASN A 65 -5.18 -2.67 25.73
C ASN A 65 -4.66 -2.88 24.29
N LEU A 66 -3.48 -2.34 23.99
CA LEU A 66 -2.88 -2.37 22.65
C LEU A 66 -1.55 -3.11 22.75
N GLU A 67 -1.40 -4.15 21.93
CA GLU A 67 -0.17 -4.92 21.80
C GLU A 67 0.44 -4.68 20.41
N THR A 68 1.73 -4.38 20.35
CA THR A 68 2.44 -4.17 19.10
C THR A 68 2.61 -5.48 18.35
N ILE A 69 2.55 -5.43 17.04
CA ILE A 69 2.76 -6.62 16.19
C ILE A 69 4.25 -6.72 15.86
N PRO A 70 4.88 -7.90 16.02
CA PRO A 70 6.28 -8.09 15.66
C PRO A 70 6.56 -7.75 14.19
N ASP A 71 7.77 -7.29 13.89
CA ASP A 71 8.14 -6.86 12.54
C ASP A 71 8.10 -8.03 11.55
N GLU A 72 8.41 -9.25 12.00
CA GLU A 72 8.33 -10.49 11.23
C GLU A 72 6.89 -10.92 10.88
N GLU A 73 5.89 -10.43 11.62
CA GLU A 73 4.47 -10.66 11.32
C GLU A 73 3.89 -9.58 10.40
N THR A 74 4.68 -8.56 10.05
CA THR A 74 4.24 -7.43 9.23
C THR A 74 5.11 -7.25 8.00
N THR A 75 4.59 -6.55 6.99
CA THR A 75 5.37 -6.13 5.82
C THR A 75 5.13 -4.65 5.52
N LYS A 76 6.12 -3.99 4.89
CA LYS A 76 5.94 -2.63 4.38
C LYS A 76 5.09 -2.70 3.11
N VAL A 77 4.06 -1.86 3.07
CA VAL A 77 3.14 -1.72 1.95
C VAL A 77 3.10 -0.26 1.53
N CYS A 78 2.83 -0.02 0.25
CA CYS A 78 2.41 1.29 -0.21
C CYS A 78 0.88 1.34 -0.22
N ARG A 79 0.30 2.09 0.71
CA ARG A 79 -1.13 2.38 0.68
C ARG A 79 -1.38 3.55 -0.26
N MET A 80 -2.27 3.34 -1.24
CA MET A 80 -2.78 4.39 -2.11
C MET A 80 -4.20 4.74 -1.68
N ALA A 81 -4.39 6.01 -1.34
CA ALA A 81 -5.66 6.60 -0.95
C ALA A 81 -6.51 6.90 -2.19
N SER A 82 -7.83 6.84 -2.01
CA SER A 82 -8.74 7.51 -2.94
C SER A 82 -8.80 9.00 -2.69
N ALA A 83 -9.16 9.76 -3.72
CA ALA A 83 -9.41 11.20 -3.58
C ALA A 83 -10.43 11.45 -2.46
N GLY A 84 -10.23 12.46 -1.63
CA GLY A 84 -11.16 12.76 -0.53
C GLY A 84 -11.03 11.88 0.71
N GLU A 85 -10.15 10.88 0.74
CA GLU A 85 -9.77 10.29 2.02
C GLU A 85 -9.04 11.31 2.88
N GLU A 86 -9.57 11.58 4.07
CA GLU A 86 -8.86 12.40 5.05
C GLU A 86 -7.73 11.61 5.71
N TYR A 87 -6.94 12.31 6.53
CA TYR A 87 -5.97 11.70 7.46
C TYR A 87 -4.69 11.13 6.85
N PHE A 88 -4.42 11.40 5.58
CA PHE A 88 -3.14 11.10 4.98
C PHE A 88 -2.07 12.14 5.33
N THR A 89 -0.96 11.66 5.90
CA THR A 89 0.24 12.47 6.09
C THR A 89 1.16 12.23 4.89
N GLY A 90 1.44 13.27 4.09
CA GLY A 90 2.36 13.17 2.94
C GLY A 90 1.71 12.96 1.56
N GLY A 91 0.37 13.06 1.45
CA GLY A 91 -0.36 12.96 0.19
C GLY A 91 -1.11 11.63 0.00
N PHE A 92 -1.56 11.34 -1.22
CA PHE A 92 -2.41 10.16 -1.52
C PHE A 92 -1.71 8.81 -1.40
N ARG A 93 -0.44 8.77 -0.99
CA ARG A 93 0.38 7.56 -0.95
C ARG A 93 1.17 7.53 0.34
N GLN A 94 1.22 6.38 0.99
CA GLN A 94 1.90 6.24 2.26
C GLN A 94 2.55 4.87 2.40
N THR A 95 3.85 4.86 2.71
CA THR A 95 4.53 3.65 3.20
C THR A 95 4.09 3.38 4.63
N VAL A 96 3.44 2.24 4.88
CA VAL A 96 3.00 1.79 6.21
C VAL A 96 3.30 0.31 6.39
N ARG A 97 3.29 -0.20 7.63
CA ARG A 97 3.41 -1.64 7.89
C ARG A 97 2.05 -2.25 8.11
N TRP A 98 1.78 -3.39 7.47
CA TRP A 98 0.53 -4.14 7.60
C TRP A 98 0.81 -5.58 8.07
N PRO A 99 -0.09 -6.18 8.88
CA PRO A 99 0.02 -7.59 9.26
C PRO A 99 -0.21 -8.48 8.04
N LEU A 100 0.70 -9.45 7.84
CA LEU A 100 0.60 -10.39 6.71
C LEU A 100 -0.69 -11.21 6.77
N ALA A 101 -1.16 -11.55 7.98
CA ALA A 101 -2.41 -12.29 8.19
C ALA A 101 -3.63 -11.57 7.60
N ILE A 102 -3.69 -10.23 7.70
CA ILE A 102 -4.78 -9.42 7.15
C ILE A 102 -4.68 -9.34 5.62
N LEU A 103 -3.48 -9.06 5.11
CA LEU A 103 -3.26 -8.94 3.67
C LEU A 103 -3.64 -10.24 2.93
N ARG A 104 -3.28 -11.39 3.52
CA ARG A 104 -3.56 -12.71 2.97
C ARG A 104 -5.02 -13.15 3.15
N SER A 105 -5.76 -12.58 4.09
CA SER A 105 -7.17 -12.95 4.32
C SER A 105 -8.16 -12.18 3.44
N TYR A 106 -7.75 -11.06 2.83
CA TYR A 106 -8.65 -10.23 2.04
C TYR A 106 -9.02 -10.89 0.71
N PRO A 107 -10.33 -11.01 0.40
CA PRO A 107 -10.80 -11.75 -0.78
C PRO A 107 -10.54 -11.05 -2.11
N ASN A 108 -10.30 -9.73 -2.10
CA ASN A 108 -10.08 -8.90 -3.28
C ASN A 108 -8.59 -8.61 -3.52
N THR A 109 -7.77 -9.61 -3.29
CA THR A 109 -6.32 -9.55 -3.43
C THR A 109 -5.92 -10.21 -4.74
N VAL A 110 -5.26 -9.44 -5.62
CA VAL A 110 -4.87 -9.89 -6.97
C VAL A 110 -3.40 -9.60 -7.23
N ILE A 111 -2.77 -10.39 -8.11
CA ILE A 111 -1.41 -10.13 -8.56
C ILE A 111 -1.47 -9.15 -9.74
N CYS A 112 -0.63 -8.11 -9.70
CA CYS A 112 -0.50 -7.12 -10.75
C CYS A 112 0.17 -7.73 -12.01
N PRO A 113 -0.53 -7.82 -13.16
CA PRO A 113 -0.01 -8.48 -14.36
C PRO A 113 1.26 -7.81 -14.90
N ILE A 114 1.31 -6.47 -14.89
CA ILE A 114 2.49 -5.71 -15.30
C ILE A 114 3.70 -6.09 -14.44
N SER A 115 3.54 -6.11 -13.12
CA SER A 115 4.66 -6.39 -12.21
C SER A 115 5.22 -7.81 -12.34
N VAL A 116 4.37 -8.78 -12.70
CA VAL A 116 4.81 -10.15 -13.02
C VAL A 116 5.70 -10.13 -14.24
N GLN A 117 5.27 -9.42 -15.29
CA GLN A 117 6.02 -9.32 -16.53
C GLN A 117 7.38 -8.61 -16.33
N LEU A 118 7.42 -7.63 -15.43
CA LEU A 118 8.66 -6.94 -15.07
C LEU A 118 9.58 -7.75 -14.13
N GLY A 119 9.16 -8.93 -13.69
CA GLY A 119 9.96 -9.84 -12.86
C GLY A 119 9.90 -9.57 -11.36
N PHE A 120 8.96 -8.76 -10.89
CA PHE A 120 8.77 -8.47 -9.48
C PHE A 120 7.29 -8.45 -9.08
N PRO A 121 6.66 -9.62 -8.87
CA PRO A 121 5.22 -9.69 -8.64
C PRO A 121 4.80 -8.86 -7.43
N LEU A 122 3.86 -7.94 -7.66
CA LEU A 122 3.20 -7.12 -6.66
C LEU A 122 1.76 -7.62 -6.47
N TRP A 123 1.34 -7.70 -5.21
CA TRP A 123 -0.03 -7.94 -4.83
C TRP A 123 -0.74 -6.61 -4.61
N ILE A 124 -1.96 -6.50 -5.11
CA ILE A 124 -2.84 -5.35 -4.92
C ILE A 124 -4.09 -5.83 -4.19
N THR A 125 -4.38 -5.19 -3.08
CA THR A 125 -5.54 -5.51 -2.26
C THR A 125 -6.40 -4.27 -2.10
N LYS A 126 -7.69 -4.35 -2.50
CA LYS A 126 -8.66 -3.28 -2.21
C LYS A 126 -8.94 -3.25 -0.71
N VAL A 127 -8.96 -2.04 -0.13
CA VAL A 127 -9.19 -1.85 1.32
C VAL A 127 -10.34 -0.88 1.55
N LYS A 128 -10.92 -0.90 2.75
CA LYS A 128 -11.92 0.10 3.13
C LYS A 128 -11.26 1.49 3.24
N PRO A 129 -11.93 2.56 2.81
CA PRO A 129 -11.43 3.91 3.05
C PRO A 129 -11.38 4.22 4.54
N ARG A 130 -10.47 5.11 4.95
CA ARG A 130 -10.34 5.58 6.34
C ARG A 130 -11.41 6.59 6.73
N THR A 131 -12.13 7.12 5.75
CA THR A 131 -13.23 8.09 5.91
C THR A 131 -14.35 7.77 4.95
N THR A 132 -15.51 8.37 5.17
CA THR A 132 -16.62 8.28 4.21
C THR A 132 -16.25 9.05 2.95
N LEU A 133 -16.20 8.35 1.82
CA LEU A 133 -15.94 8.95 0.52
C LEU A 133 -17.24 9.49 -0.08
N ASN A 134 -17.12 10.56 -0.88
CA ASN A 134 -18.22 10.96 -1.75
C ASN A 134 -18.27 10.05 -2.99
N ALA A 135 -19.37 10.03 -3.73
CA ALA A 135 -19.52 9.13 -4.88
C ALA A 135 -18.42 9.29 -5.95
N ASN A 136 -17.89 10.50 -6.13
CA ASN A 136 -16.85 10.78 -7.14
C ASN A 136 -15.46 10.35 -6.68
N SER A 137 -15.22 10.30 -5.38
CA SER A 137 -13.94 9.94 -4.77
C SER A 137 -13.51 8.51 -5.07
N ASP A 138 -14.46 7.58 -5.19
CA ASP A 138 -14.19 6.16 -5.46
C ASP A 138 -13.55 5.94 -6.84
N TYR A 139 -13.79 6.84 -7.79
CA TYR A 139 -13.24 6.76 -9.14
C TYR A 139 -11.72 6.99 -9.20
N TYR A 140 -11.15 7.63 -8.17
CA TYR A 140 -9.78 8.10 -8.22
C TYR A 140 -8.80 7.06 -7.67
N ASN A 141 -8.27 6.23 -8.58
CA ASN A 141 -6.98 5.53 -8.39
C ASN A 141 -6.39 5.04 -9.72
N HIS A 142 -6.14 5.96 -10.67
CA HIS A 142 -5.71 5.61 -12.03
C HIS A 142 -4.38 4.84 -12.07
N TRP A 143 -3.50 5.07 -11.09
CA TRP A 143 -2.23 4.34 -10.96
C TRP A 143 -2.45 2.83 -10.92
N VAL A 144 -3.43 2.40 -10.12
CA VAL A 144 -3.80 0.99 -10.00
C VAL A 144 -4.46 0.50 -11.28
N THR A 145 -5.31 1.31 -11.91
CA THR A 145 -5.90 0.97 -13.20
C THR A 145 -4.80 0.64 -14.22
N TRP A 146 -3.75 1.47 -14.31
CA TRP A 146 -2.62 1.25 -15.22
C TRP A 146 -1.84 -0.03 -14.89
N MET A 147 -1.58 -0.28 -13.61
CA MET A 147 -0.94 -1.52 -13.14
C MET A 147 -1.74 -2.78 -13.50
N MET A 148 -3.06 -2.66 -13.62
CA MET A 148 -3.96 -3.78 -13.90
C MET A 148 -4.30 -3.94 -15.37
N ILE A 149 -3.73 -3.13 -16.29
CA ILE A 149 -3.94 -3.29 -17.73
C ILE A 149 -3.43 -4.67 -18.18
N GLY A 150 -4.29 -5.43 -18.85
CA GLY A 150 -3.91 -6.67 -19.50
C GLY A 150 -3.06 -6.39 -20.74
N LEU A 151 -1.91 -7.05 -20.85
CA LEU A 151 -0.95 -6.80 -21.94
C LEU A 151 -1.53 -7.11 -23.33
N GLN A 152 -2.38 -8.13 -23.44
CA GLN A 152 -3.01 -8.48 -24.72
C GLN A 152 -4.24 -7.63 -25.03
N SER A 153 -5.02 -7.25 -24.01
CA SER A 153 -6.27 -6.51 -24.19
C SER A 153 -6.07 -5.01 -24.30
N GLY A 154 -4.97 -4.48 -23.75
CA GLY A 154 -4.78 -3.04 -23.54
C GLY A 154 -5.75 -2.43 -22.53
N LEU A 155 -6.51 -3.26 -21.80
CA LEU A 155 -7.55 -2.82 -20.87
C LEU A 155 -7.39 -3.53 -19.52
N ALA A 156 -7.60 -2.79 -18.43
CA ALA A 156 -7.73 -3.38 -17.11
C ALA A 156 -9.08 -4.13 -16.98
N PRO A 157 -9.22 -5.13 -16.10
CA PRO A 157 -10.52 -5.72 -15.80
C PRO A 157 -11.52 -4.66 -15.28
N ALA A 158 -12.82 -4.88 -15.48
CA ALA A 158 -13.86 -3.88 -15.24
C ALA A 158 -13.85 -3.32 -13.80
N GLU A 159 -13.59 -4.18 -12.81
CA GLU A 159 -13.48 -3.81 -11.41
C GLU A 159 -12.26 -2.93 -11.09
N TRP A 160 -11.30 -2.80 -12.01
CA TRP A 160 -10.12 -1.95 -11.90
C TRP A 160 -10.16 -0.73 -12.83
N GLN A 161 -11.19 -0.58 -13.67
CA GLN A 161 -11.37 0.57 -14.56
C GLN A 161 -12.07 1.76 -13.88
N SER A 162 -12.95 1.50 -12.91
CA SER A 162 -13.71 2.53 -12.19
C SER A 162 -13.98 2.09 -10.76
N HIS A 163 -14.29 3.05 -9.87
CA HIS A 163 -14.58 2.77 -8.46
C HIS A 163 -13.52 1.86 -7.80
N VAL A 164 -12.24 2.10 -8.13
CA VAL A 164 -11.14 1.27 -7.64
C VAL A 164 -11.08 1.37 -6.12
N GLY A 165 -11.34 2.57 -5.59
CA GLY A 165 -11.21 2.84 -4.17
C GLY A 165 -9.75 2.80 -3.71
N PRO A 166 -9.53 2.78 -2.40
CA PRO A 166 -8.19 2.68 -1.86
C PRO A 166 -7.65 1.27 -1.96
N VAL A 167 -6.34 1.19 -2.11
CA VAL A 167 -5.63 -0.08 -2.17
C VAL A 167 -4.39 -0.06 -1.30
N VAL A 168 -3.91 -1.26 -1.00
CA VAL A 168 -2.54 -1.48 -0.54
C VAL A 168 -1.80 -2.32 -1.59
N VAL A 169 -0.59 -1.90 -1.92
CA VAL A 169 0.33 -2.63 -2.78
C VAL A 169 1.46 -3.18 -1.94
N TRP A 170 1.71 -4.47 -2.07
CA TRP A 170 2.62 -5.22 -1.22
C TRP A 170 3.27 -6.37 -1.98
N ARG A 171 4.32 -6.96 -1.40
CA ARG A 171 4.89 -8.22 -1.87
C ARG A 171 4.64 -9.29 -0.84
N ASP A 172 4.24 -10.46 -1.32
CA ASP A 172 4.15 -11.62 -0.45
C ASP A 172 5.57 -12.14 -0.20
N GLN A 173 5.90 -12.29 1.08
CA GLN A 173 7.11 -13.01 1.46
C GLN A 173 6.79 -14.49 1.27
N ASP A 174 7.52 -15.14 0.37
CA ASP A 174 7.27 -16.52 0.05
C ASP A 174 7.24 -17.40 1.31
N SER A 175 6.28 -18.32 1.36
CA SER A 175 6.21 -19.34 2.43
C SER A 175 7.43 -20.27 2.45
N ASN A 176 8.28 -20.20 1.42
CA ASN A 176 9.47 -21.04 1.28
C ASN A 176 10.68 -20.49 2.05
N GLY A 177 10.57 -19.34 2.71
CA GLY A 177 11.62 -18.80 3.57
C GLY A 177 12.92 -18.45 2.83
N ASN A 178 12.89 -18.40 1.49
CA ASN A 178 14.03 -18.02 0.65
C ASN A 178 14.10 -16.51 0.46
N GLY A 179 13.18 -15.74 1.05
CA GLY A 179 13.30 -14.31 1.28
C GLY A 179 14.45 -13.95 2.23
N GLY A 180 15.69 -14.22 1.80
CA GLY A 180 16.90 -13.69 2.40
C GLY A 180 16.77 -12.18 2.56
N ALA A 181 16.77 -11.73 3.82
CA ALA A 181 16.50 -10.36 4.26
C ALA A 181 15.13 -9.81 3.82
N ALA A 182 14.13 -9.98 4.70
CA ALA A 182 12.80 -9.35 4.70
C ALA A 182 12.78 -7.83 4.39
N ALA A 183 13.92 -7.14 4.42
CA ALA A 183 14.07 -5.74 4.05
C ALA A 183 14.03 -5.47 2.53
N ASN A 184 14.45 -6.42 1.68
CA ASN A 184 14.53 -6.22 0.22
C ASN A 184 13.21 -6.48 -0.54
N LEU A 185 12.17 -6.94 0.16
CA LEU A 185 10.85 -7.22 -0.43
C LEU A 185 9.79 -6.18 -0.03
N ALA A 186 10.17 -5.14 0.71
CA ALA A 186 9.27 -4.05 1.06
C ALA A 186 8.85 -3.27 -0.20
N VAL A 187 7.57 -2.88 -0.28
CA VAL A 187 7.09 -1.90 -1.27
C VAL A 187 6.96 -0.55 -0.57
N SER A 188 7.68 0.44 -1.09
CA SER A 188 7.66 1.82 -0.62
C SER A 188 6.80 2.72 -1.51
N MET A 189 6.55 3.95 -1.07
CA MET A 189 5.95 4.98 -1.91
C MET A 189 6.84 5.30 -3.12
N ASP A 190 8.16 5.35 -2.94
CA ASP A 190 9.08 5.70 -4.02
C ASP A 190 9.07 4.65 -5.13
N ASP A 191 9.01 3.39 -4.75
CA ASP A 191 8.82 2.24 -5.67
C ASP A 191 7.58 2.42 -6.55
N MET A 192 6.48 2.87 -5.94
CA MET A 192 5.24 3.10 -6.65
C MET A 192 5.31 4.33 -7.57
N CYS A 193 6.04 5.38 -7.18
CA CYS A 193 6.29 6.53 -8.05
C CYS A 193 7.11 6.12 -9.28
N LEU A 194 8.19 5.34 -9.09
CA LEU A 194 9.00 4.82 -10.20
C LEU A 194 8.17 3.98 -11.17
N LEU A 195 7.34 3.08 -10.63
CA LEU A 195 6.48 2.23 -11.45
C LEU A 195 5.45 3.07 -12.22
N ASN A 196 4.86 4.07 -11.56
CA ASN A 196 3.93 4.97 -12.22
C ASN A 196 4.59 5.74 -13.37
N ASP A 197 5.75 6.36 -13.14
CA ASP A 197 6.45 7.16 -14.17
C ASP A 197 6.86 6.30 -15.37
N PHE A 198 7.22 5.03 -15.13
CA PHE A 198 7.45 4.08 -16.20
C PHE A 198 6.18 3.78 -17.00
N LEU A 199 5.06 3.50 -16.32
CA LEU A 199 3.80 3.20 -16.99
C LEU A 199 3.23 4.39 -17.75
N ASP A 200 3.32 5.59 -17.17
CA ASP A 200 2.91 6.85 -17.81
C ASP A 200 3.69 7.07 -19.12
N SER A 201 5.02 6.90 -19.09
CA SER A 201 5.87 7.00 -20.28
C SER A 201 5.51 5.97 -21.37
N LEU A 202 5.08 4.76 -20.98
CA LEU A 202 4.63 3.74 -21.93
C LEU A 202 3.27 4.08 -22.52
N LEU A 203 2.34 4.59 -21.71
CA LEU A 203 1.02 4.99 -22.19
C LEU A 203 1.12 6.16 -23.17
N ASP A 204 2.01 7.12 -22.92
CA ASP A 204 2.31 8.19 -23.87
C ASP A 204 2.87 7.62 -25.18
N GLN A 205 3.86 6.73 -25.12
CA GLN A 205 4.43 6.07 -26.31
C GLN A 205 3.37 5.32 -27.12
N TYR A 206 2.48 4.58 -26.45
CA TYR A 206 1.42 3.82 -27.09
C TYR A 206 0.29 4.69 -27.65
N SER A 207 0.15 5.93 -27.19
CA SER A 207 -0.80 6.88 -27.76
C SER A 207 -0.37 7.39 -29.14
N ASP A 208 0.94 7.38 -29.41
CA ASP A 208 1.55 7.98 -30.62
C ASP A 208 2.09 6.95 -31.64
N GLY A 209 2.11 5.65 -31.33
CA GLY A 209 2.82 4.66 -32.15
C GLY A 209 2.40 3.21 -32.00
N ASP A 210 3.24 2.32 -32.53
CA ASP A 210 3.02 0.88 -32.50
C ASP A 210 3.23 0.32 -31.08
N VAL A 211 2.28 -0.49 -30.62
CA VAL A 211 2.26 -1.08 -29.28
C VAL A 211 2.98 -2.42 -29.31
N SER A 212 4.07 -2.57 -28.53
CA SER A 212 4.84 -3.83 -28.45
C SER A 212 5.11 -4.25 -26.99
N PRO A 213 4.09 -4.66 -26.23
CA PRO A 213 4.20 -4.91 -24.79
C PRO A 213 5.24 -5.97 -24.43
N ASP A 214 5.41 -6.99 -25.27
CA ASP A 214 6.39 -8.06 -25.06
C ASP A 214 7.85 -7.57 -25.13
N VAL A 215 8.08 -6.41 -25.75
CA VAL A 215 9.39 -5.76 -25.87
C VAL A 215 9.54 -4.67 -24.81
N ASP A 216 8.50 -3.84 -24.67
CA ASP A 216 8.54 -2.62 -23.86
C ASP A 216 8.32 -2.89 -22.37
N ILE A 217 7.66 -3.99 -22.01
CA ILE A 217 7.37 -4.39 -20.63
C ILE A 217 8.19 -5.64 -20.35
N THR A 218 9.47 -5.42 -20.03
CA THR A 218 10.42 -6.47 -19.67
C THR A 218 11.28 -6.03 -18.50
N PRO A 219 11.92 -6.95 -17.76
CA PRO A 219 12.84 -6.59 -16.69
C PRO A 219 13.96 -5.65 -17.18
N ALA A 220 14.49 -5.86 -18.41
CA ALA A 220 15.54 -5.04 -18.99
C ALA A 220 15.08 -3.61 -19.32
N ALA A 221 13.85 -3.45 -19.83
CA ALA A 221 13.25 -2.15 -20.08
C ALA A 221 13.04 -1.38 -18.77
N TRP A 222 12.55 -2.07 -17.72
CA TRP A 222 12.40 -1.51 -16.39
C TRP A 222 13.73 -1.03 -15.78
N GLU A 223 14.78 -1.86 -15.84
CA GLU A 223 16.12 -1.46 -15.38
C GLU A 223 16.65 -0.21 -16.10
N THR A 224 16.39 -0.10 -17.40
CA THR A 224 16.75 1.07 -18.20
C THR A 224 15.97 2.32 -17.75
N ALA A 225 14.66 2.18 -17.55
CA ALA A 225 13.81 3.26 -17.07
C ALA A 225 14.21 3.75 -15.68
N LYS A 226 14.48 2.84 -14.73
CA LYS A 226 14.97 3.20 -13.38
C LYS A 226 16.23 4.05 -13.43
N LYS A 227 17.23 3.65 -14.23
CA LYS A 227 18.48 4.42 -14.39
C LYS A 227 18.25 5.85 -14.89
N ARG A 228 17.19 6.07 -15.68
CA ARG A 228 16.79 7.39 -16.18
C ARG A 228 16.03 8.20 -15.14
N ILE A 229 15.13 7.58 -14.37
CA ILE A 229 14.23 8.27 -13.44
C ILE A 229 14.92 8.59 -12.12
N LEU A 230 15.67 7.64 -11.55
CA LEU A 230 16.26 7.75 -10.21
C LEU A 230 17.11 9.01 -9.98
N PRO A 231 17.97 9.46 -10.92
CA PRO A 231 18.76 10.69 -10.72
C PRO A 231 17.91 11.95 -10.52
N ASN A 232 16.65 11.93 -10.95
CA ASN A 232 15.72 13.06 -10.84
C ASN A 232 14.82 12.99 -9.59
N MET A 233 14.99 11.97 -8.73
CA MET A 233 14.25 11.83 -7.47
C MET A 233 15.13 12.30 -6.29
N PRO A 234 15.03 13.59 -5.87
CA PRO A 234 15.99 14.23 -4.97
C PRO A 234 16.07 13.66 -3.54
N ASN A 235 15.25 12.65 -3.20
CA ASN A 235 15.20 12.02 -1.88
C ASN A 235 15.08 10.49 -1.94
N TYR A 236 15.38 9.85 -3.08
CA TYR A 236 15.28 8.39 -3.17
C TYR A 236 16.34 7.73 -2.28
N ILE A 237 15.93 7.06 -1.21
CA ILE A 237 16.84 6.40 -0.25
C ILE A 237 17.10 4.93 -0.64
N GLY A 238 16.38 4.41 -1.65
CA GLY A 238 16.64 3.11 -2.25
C GLY A 238 16.13 1.90 -1.47
N ILE A 239 15.26 1.13 -2.12
CA ILE A 239 15.17 -0.33 -1.96
C ILE A 239 15.33 -0.95 -3.35
N ASN A 240 15.96 -2.13 -3.41
CA ASN A 240 16.24 -2.88 -4.64
C ASN A 240 14.95 -3.51 -5.21
N ILE A 241 14.16 -2.73 -5.94
CA ILE A 241 13.23 -3.24 -6.96
C ILE A 241 13.70 -2.82 -8.33
#